data_AF-A0A183JRT8-F1
#
_entry.id   AF-A0A183JRT8-F1
#
_cell.length_a   1.000
_cell.length_b   1.000
_cell.length_c   1.000
_cell.angle_alpha   90.00
_cell.angle_beta   90.00
_cell.angle_gamma   90.00
#
_symmetry.space_group_name_H-M   'P 1'
#
loop_
_entity.id
_entity.type
_entity.pdbx_description
1 polymer ?
#
loop_
_entity_poly.entity_id
_entity_poly.type
_entity_poly.pdbx_seq_one_letter_code
_entity_poly.pdbx_strand_id
1 'polypeptide(L)'
;MLYSIFSNLNFSQDSLKNKSFIYEILSNSLNGMDVDKWDYLLRDCLHSGLGASVDIDRFLRFYRPFLHTDKDKGDENESKCWHLSFRDTELENLLRTFSLRQHLHQKVYQHKTVTAISAMIIDALELIEPVLNLRSISMNALKYQNPDSLNDFLKLHDSLLWDVFYGRGSLSRVTSENFLPRIQQAQSLIRRILNRDLYTYIDSVYEMTYYAPIGENNSHPHSFNPKKFPNLINEVATESLTLRSMGLGLGPRKSLCYEPISPHYRTFGVTSNNKVSYIL
;
A
#
# COMPACT_ATOMS: atom_id res chain seq x y z
N MET A 1 -13.43 4.44 24.75
CA MET A 1 -14.53 4.56 23.75
C MET A 1 -14.93 3.21 23.16
N LEU A 2 -14.00 2.39 22.65
CA LEU A 2 -14.31 1.03 22.17
C LEU A 2 -14.98 0.14 23.25
N TYR A 3 -14.56 0.25 24.51
CA TYR A 3 -15.15 -0.51 25.62
C TYR A 3 -16.67 -0.29 25.80
N SER A 4 -17.16 0.95 25.60
CA SER A 4 -18.61 1.25 25.68
C SER A 4 -19.40 0.79 24.45
N ILE A 5 -18.72 0.54 23.32
CA ILE A 5 -19.34 -0.04 22.12
C ILE A 5 -19.64 -1.52 22.35
N PHE A 6 -18.77 -2.20 23.09
CA PHE A 6 -18.87 -3.65 23.30
C PHE A 6 -19.62 -4.03 24.58
N SER A 7 -19.81 -3.12 25.54
CA SER A 7 -20.46 -3.43 26.83
C SER A 7 -21.94 -3.80 26.75
N ASN A 8 -22.64 -3.44 25.66
CA ASN A 8 -24.08 -3.68 25.48
C ASN A 8 -24.40 -4.93 24.64
N LEU A 9 -23.39 -5.70 24.23
CA LEU A 9 -23.59 -6.94 23.50
C LEU A 9 -23.68 -8.08 24.50
N ASN A 10 -24.84 -8.74 24.59
CA ASN A 10 -24.99 -9.98 25.33
C ASN A 10 -24.19 -11.08 24.61
N PHE A 11 -22.94 -11.25 25.00
CA PHE A 11 -22.04 -12.22 24.43
C PHE A 11 -22.32 -13.61 25.00
N SER A 12 -23.29 -14.33 24.44
CA SER A 12 -23.33 -15.79 24.58
C SER A 12 -22.10 -16.41 23.91
N GLN A 13 -21.70 -17.59 24.39
CA GLN A 13 -20.46 -18.29 24.10
C GLN A 13 -20.42 -18.90 22.67
N ASP A 14 -21.14 -18.31 21.72
CA ASP A 14 -21.25 -18.79 20.35
C ASP A 14 -20.06 -18.32 19.50
N SER A 15 -19.62 -19.24 18.63
CA SER A 15 -18.33 -19.33 17.94
C SER A 15 -17.67 -18.01 17.50
N LEU A 16 -16.33 -17.97 17.54
CA LEU A 16 -15.51 -16.87 17.00
C LEU A 16 -15.88 -16.46 15.56
N LYS A 17 -16.45 -17.37 14.76
CA LYS A 17 -16.93 -17.08 13.40
C LYS A 17 -18.01 -16.01 13.36
N ASN A 18 -18.82 -15.90 14.42
CA ASN A 18 -19.86 -14.87 14.53
C ASN A 18 -19.28 -13.52 14.99
N LYS A 19 -17.99 -13.43 15.32
CA LYS A 19 -17.31 -12.23 15.84
C LYS A 19 -16.26 -11.68 14.85
N SER A 20 -16.52 -11.84 13.55
CA SER A 20 -15.66 -11.35 12.46
C SER A 20 -15.37 -9.86 12.55
N PHE A 21 -16.32 -9.07 13.06
CA PHE A 21 -16.20 -7.62 13.20
C PHE A 21 -14.99 -7.16 14.03
N ILE A 22 -14.42 -8.01 14.88
CA ILE A 22 -13.22 -7.66 15.68
C ILE A 22 -12.01 -7.45 14.76
N TYR A 23 -11.89 -8.25 13.70
CA TYR A 23 -10.78 -8.13 12.74
C TYR A 23 -10.88 -6.83 11.91
N GLU A 24 -12.09 -6.32 11.71
CA GLU A 24 -12.36 -5.06 11.00
C GLU A 24 -11.88 -3.82 11.78
N ILE A 25 -11.56 -3.94 13.08
CA ILE A 25 -11.07 -2.82 13.88
C ILE A 25 -9.64 -2.47 13.47
N LEU A 26 -8.76 -3.47 13.42
CA LEU A 26 -7.31 -3.28 13.22
C LEU A 26 -6.94 -3.26 11.74
N SER A 27 -7.51 -4.17 10.95
CA SER A 27 -7.18 -4.31 9.52
C SER A 27 -8.42 -4.77 8.77
N ASN A 28 -9.15 -3.81 8.22
CA ASN A 28 -10.40 -4.07 7.54
C ASN A 28 -10.17 -4.38 6.07
N SER A 29 -10.14 -5.66 5.71
CA SER A 29 -9.95 -6.09 4.31
C SER A 29 -11.19 -5.91 3.43
N LEU A 30 -12.36 -5.64 4.00
CA LEU A 30 -13.61 -5.50 3.24
C LEU A 30 -13.70 -4.13 2.57
N ASN A 31 -13.41 -3.07 3.30
CA ASN A 31 -13.56 -1.69 2.81
C ASN A 31 -12.37 -0.78 3.17
N GLY A 32 -11.39 -1.28 3.93
CA GLY A 32 -10.22 -0.51 4.35
C GLY A 32 -10.47 0.44 5.51
N MET A 33 -11.66 0.53 6.11
CA MET A 33 -11.92 1.42 7.25
C MET A 33 -11.48 0.77 8.56
N ASP A 34 -10.29 1.15 9.03
CA ASP A 34 -9.66 0.64 10.25
C ASP A 34 -8.91 1.74 11.01
N VAL A 35 -8.54 1.45 12.26
CA VAL A 35 -7.88 2.40 13.16
C VAL A 35 -6.48 2.81 12.68
N ASP A 36 -5.78 1.93 11.94
CA ASP A 36 -4.49 2.22 11.33
C ASP A 36 -4.60 3.43 10.38
N LYS A 37 -5.60 3.42 9.49
CA LYS A 37 -5.83 4.54 8.56
C LYS A 37 -6.21 5.82 9.27
N TRP A 38 -7.08 5.76 10.26
CA TRP A 38 -7.48 6.97 10.96
C TRP A 38 -6.32 7.63 11.70
N ASP A 39 -5.45 6.85 12.33
CA ASP A 39 -4.27 7.38 13.02
C ASP A 39 -3.31 8.06 12.04
N TYR A 40 -2.86 7.35 10.98
CA TYR A 40 -1.87 7.93 10.08
C TYR A 40 -2.44 9.11 9.29
N LEU A 41 -3.72 9.07 8.89
CA LEU A 41 -4.29 10.20 8.13
C LEU A 41 -4.29 11.48 8.96
N LEU A 42 -4.68 11.41 10.24
CA LEU A 42 -4.66 12.57 11.14
C LEU A 42 -3.23 12.99 11.48
N ARG A 43 -2.36 12.02 11.81
CA ARG A 43 -0.95 12.25 12.15
C ARG A 43 -0.20 12.90 10.99
N ASP A 44 -0.33 12.37 9.78
CA ASP A 44 0.42 12.83 8.62
C ASP A 44 -0.10 14.18 8.14
N CYS A 45 -1.41 14.44 8.22
CA CYS A 45 -1.94 15.78 7.97
C CYS A 45 -1.31 16.82 8.90
N LEU A 46 -1.30 16.53 10.21
CA LEU A 46 -0.71 17.42 11.21
C LEU A 46 0.77 17.72 10.92
N HIS A 47 1.58 16.67 10.68
CA HIS A 47 3.03 16.84 10.47
C HIS A 47 3.38 17.37 9.07
N SER A 48 2.50 17.19 8.08
CA SER A 48 2.69 17.75 6.73
C SER A 48 2.18 19.19 6.62
N GLY A 49 1.58 19.75 7.67
CA GLY A 49 0.96 21.08 7.64
C GLY A 49 -0.30 21.16 6.76
N LEU A 50 -0.94 20.02 6.50
CA LEU A 50 -2.19 19.93 5.75
C LEU A 50 -3.36 19.90 6.73
N GLY A 51 -4.43 20.64 6.42
CA GLY A 51 -5.65 20.59 7.23
C GLY A 51 -6.38 19.27 7.05
N ALA A 52 -6.60 18.52 8.13
CA ALA A 52 -7.50 17.38 8.13
C ALA A 52 -8.95 17.86 8.32
N SER A 53 -9.84 17.49 7.41
CA SER A 53 -11.27 17.84 7.47
C SER A 53 -12.15 16.63 7.85
N VAL A 54 -11.65 15.75 8.72
CA VAL A 54 -12.31 14.48 9.10
C VAL A 54 -12.49 14.44 10.61
N ASP A 55 -13.70 14.09 11.06
CA ASP A 55 -14.04 13.98 12.48
C ASP A 55 -14.15 12.49 12.87
N ILE A 56 -13.01 11.90 13.21
CA ILE A 56 -12.93 10.47 13.57
C ILE A 56 -13.61 10.20 14.91
N ASP A 57 -13.56 11.15 15.86
CA ASP A 57 -14.22 10.99 17.16
C ASP A 57 -15.73 10.86 17.00
N ARG A 58 -16.34 11.68 16.15
CA ARG A 58 -17.75 11.55 15.78
C ARG A 58 -18.03 10.24 15.05
N PHE A 59 -17.17 9.86 14.11
CA PHE A 59 -17.31 8.60 13.37
C PHE A 59 -17.37 7.39 14.31
N LEU A 60 -16.43 7.31 15.27
CA LEU A 60 -16.37 6.25 16.28
C LEU A 60 -17.57 6.22 17.22
N ARG A 61 -18.18 7.39 17.53
CA ARG A 61 -19.42 7.44 18.33
C ARG A 61 -20.59 6.73 17.67
N PHE A 62 -20.62 6.67 16.34
CA PHE A 62 -21.70 6.02 15.57
C PHE A 62 -21.33 4.66 15.00
N TYR A 63 -20.11 4.18 15.23
CA TYR A 63 -19.64 2.88 14.76
C TYR A 63 -20.12 1.75 15.67
N ARG A 64 -20.93 0.82 15.17
CA ARG A 64 -21.55 -0.26 15.96
C ARG A 64 -21.57 -1.59 15.20
N PRO A 65 -21.42 -2.73 15.88
CA PRO A 65 -21.69 -4.02 15.27
C PRO A 65 -23.17 -4.12 14.85
N PHE A 66 -23.40 -4.54 13.61
CA PHE A 66 -24.71 -4.79 13.05
C PHE A 66 -24.72 -6.16 12.38
N LEU A 67 -25.83 -6.88 12.50
CA LEU A 67 -25.97 -8.19 11.86
C LEU A 67 -26.39 -8.01 10.40
N HIS A 68 -25.49 -8.33 9.47
CA HIS A 68 -25.79 -8.34 8.06
C HIS A 68 -26.31 -9.71 7.66
N THR A 69 -27.39 -9.72 6.87
CA THR A 69 -27.86 -10.92 6.17
C THR A 69 -27.29 -10.86 4.77
N ASP A 70 -26.38 -11.77 4.40
CA ASP A 70 -25.93 -11.95 3.02
C ASP A 70 -27.14 -12.42 2.17
N LYS A 71 -27.98 -11.48 1.71
CA LYS A 71 -29.06 -11.78 0.75
C LYS A 71 -28.53 -11.93 -0.69
N ASP A 72 -27.33 -11.40 -0.94
CA ASP A 72 -26.73 -11.33 -2.28
C ASP A 72 -25.93 -12.59 -2.66
N LYS A 73 -25.71 -13.50 -1.71
CA LYS A 73 -25.16 -14.84 -1.98
C LYS A 73 -26.35 -15.78 -2.04
N GLY A 74 -26.85 -16.07 -3.23
CA GLY A 74 -28.02 -16.93 -3.49
C GLY A 74 -27.87 -18.41 -3.10
N ASP A 75 -27.11 -18.71 -2.05
CA ASP A 75 -27.11 -20.01 -1.37
C ASP A 75 -28.12 -19.94 -0.21
N GLU A 76 -29.02 -20.92 -0.14
CA GLU A 76 -30.15 -21.02 0.81
C GLU A 76 -29.76 -21.02 2.30
N ASN A 77 -28.45 -21.00 2.59
CA ASN A 77 -27.91 -20.83 3.94
C ASN A 77 -27.65 -19.35 4.19
N GLU A 78 -28.65 -18.64 4.73
CA GLU A 78 -28.53 -17.26 5.23
C GLU A 78 -27.32 -17.13 6.17
N SER A 79 -26.17 -16.75 5.62
CA SER A 79 -24.96 -16.55 6.41
C SER A 79 -25.08 -15.19 7.08
N LYS A 80 -25.59 -15.19 8.32
CA LYS A 80 -25.69 -14.00 9.16
C LYS A 80 -24.31 -13.74 9.77
N CYS A 81 -23.72 -12.60 9.47
CA CYS A 81 -22.42 -12.19 9.99
C CYS A 81 -22.51 -10.81 10.63
N TRP A 82 -21.81 -10.64 11.74
CA TRP A 82 -21.68 -9.35 12.39
C TRP A 82 -20.56 -8.56 11.71
N HIS A 83 -20.87 -7.35 11.28
CA HIS A 83 -19.93 -6.38 10.72
C HIS A 83 -20.02 -5.06 11.48
N LEU A 84 -18.91 -4.33 11.57
CA LEU A 84 -18.97 -2.97 12.06
C LEU A 84 -19.61 -2.07 11.00
N SER A 85 -20.64 -1.35 11.43
CA SER A 85 -21.44 -0.49 10.57
C SER A 85 -21.47 0.92 11.14
N PHE A 86 -21.46 1.90 10.24
CA PHE A 86 -21.63 3.32 10.58
C PHE A 86 -23.07 3.74 10.34
N ARG A 87 -23.50 4.80 11.00
CA ARG A 87 -24.81 5.42 10.77
C ARG A 87 -24.80 6.13 9.42
N ASP A 88 -25.91 6.08 8.69
CA ASP A 88 -26.15 6.77 7.42
C ASP A 88 -25.72 8.24 7.41
N THR A 89 -25.95 8.98 8.50
CA THR A 89 -25.53 10.37 8.68
C THR A 89 -24.02 10.60 8.61
N GLU A 90 -23.20 9.55 8.75
CA GLU A 90 -21.73 9.62 8.67
C GLU A 90 -21.18 9.36 7.26
N LEU A 91 -22.05 9.16 6.25
CA LEU A 91 -21.64 8.92 4.87
C LEU A 91 -20.70 10.04 4.34
N GLU A 92 -21.01 11.30 4.64
CA GLU A 92 -20.16 12.41 4.21
C GLU A 92 -18.77 12.35 4.86
N ASN A 93 -18.71 12.01 6.15
CA ASN A 93 -17.45 11.89 6.91
C ASN A 93 -16.58 10.73 6.36
N LEU A 94 -17.23 9.63 5.96
CA LEU A 94 -16.59 8.53 5.24
C LEU A 94 -15.98 8.98 3.91
N LEU A 95 -16.76 9.68 3.07
CA LEU A 95 -16.29 10.20 1.79
C LEU A 95 -15.13 11.19 1.96
N ARG A 96 -15.18 12.04 2.99
CA ARG A 96 -14.08 12.95 3.35
C ARG A 96 -12.84 12.18 3.76
N THR A 97 -12.96 11.05 4.46
CA THR A 97 -11.82 10.21 4.85
C THR A 97 -11.08 9.67 3.61
N PHE A 98 -11.81 9.12 2.64
CA PHE A 98 -11.20 8.65 1.38
C PHE A 98 -10.62 9.80 0.54
N SER A 99 -11.29 10.95 0.52
CA SER A 99 -10.81 12.15 -0.17
C SER A 99 -9.50 12.65 0.46
N LEU A 100 -9.42 12.65 1.79
CA LEU A 100 -8.21 13.01 2.53
C LEU A 100 -7.06 12.06 2.22
N ARG A 101 -7.34 10.76 2.21
CA ARG A 101 -6.35 9.74 1.82
C ARG A 101 -5.82 9.99 0.41
N GLN A 102 -6.71 10.23 -0.56
CA GLN A 102 -6.31 10.54 -1.92
C GLN A 102 -5.46 11.80 -2.00
N HIS A 103 -5.83 12.84 -1.25
CA HIS A 103 -5.09 14.09 -1.18
C HIS A 103 -3.66 13.88 -0.64
N LEU A 104 -3.50 13.13 0.47
CA LEU A 104 -2.19 12.80 1.04
C LEU A 104 -1.34 11.95 0.08
N HIS A 105 -1.93 10.97 -0.60
CA HIS A 105 -1.21 10.19 -1.61
C HIS A 105 -0.65 11.08 -2.71
N GLN A 106 -1.44 12.00 -3.24
CA GLN A 106 -1.02 12.89 -4.32
C GLN A 106 0.02 13.93 -3.88
N LYS A 107 -0.15 14.50 -2.69
CA LYS A 107 0.65 15.64 -2.24
C LYS A 107 1.89 15.26 -1.45
N VAL A 108 1.83 14.16 -0.70
CA VAL A 108 2.87 13.78 0.26
C VAL A 108 3.53 12.47 -0.17
N TYR A 109 2.79 11.36 -0.16
CA TYR A 109 3.40 10.03 -0.30
C TYR A 109 4.00 9.77 -1.68
N GLN A 110 3.34 10.23 -2.75
CA GLN A 110 3.81 10.09 -4.13
C GLN A 110 4.45 11.39 -4.65
N HIS A 111 4.88 12.27 -3.74
CA HIS A 111 5.55 13.49 -4.15
C HIS A 111 6.84 13.16 -4.92
N LYS A 112 7.02 13.75 -6.11
CA LYS A 112 8.13 13.46 -7.02
C LYS A 112 9.52 13.43 -6.36
N THR A 113 9.76 14.34 -5.41
CA THR A 113 11.04 14.42 -4.70
C THR A 113 11.18 13.33 -3.64
N VAL A 114 10.10 12.92 -2.99
CA VAL A 114 10.10 11.76 -2.07
C VAL A 114 10.42 10.52 -2.89
N THR A 115 9.74 10.32 -4.02
CA THR A 115 10.00 9.19 -4.91
C THR A 115 11.45 9.15 -5.40
N ALA A 116 12.03 10.29 -5.80
CA ALA A 116 13.43 10.36 -6.22
C ALA A 116 14.40 9.98 -5.09
N ILE A 117 14.15 10.46 -3.86
CA ILE A 117 14.99 10.10 -2.70
C ILE A 117 14.83 8.62 -2.36
N SER A 118 13.60 8.10 -2.32
CA SER A 118 13.34 6.67 -2.09
C SER A 118 14.05 5.80 -3.13
N ALA A 119 14.06 6.21 -4.39
CA ALA A 119 14.78 5.52 -5.45
C ALA A 119 16.29 5.44 -5.17
N MET A 120 16.91 6.58 -4.86
CA MET A 120 18.34 6.63 -4.56
C MET A 120 18.70 5.81 -3.32
N ILE A 121 17.83 5.79 -2.30
CA ILE A 121 18.02 4.96 -1.09
C ILE A 121 17.93 3.48 -1.45
N ILE A 122 16.95 3.06 -2.25
CA ILE A 122 16.82 1.67 -2.69
C ILE A 122 18.04 1.25 -3.51
N ASP A 123 18.53 2.09 -4.44
CA ASP A 123 19.77 1.80 -5.19
C ASP A 123 20.98 1.63 -4.26
N ALA A 124 21.10 2.49 -3.25
CA ALA A 124 22.17 2.39 -2.26
C ALA A 124 22.07 1.08 -1.43
N LEU A 125 20.86 0.68 -1.04
CA LEU A 125 20.63 -0.58 -0.33
C LEU A 125 20.89 -1.81 -1.21
N GLU A 126 20.49 -1.79 -2.49
CA GLU A 126 20.77 -2.87 -3.45
C GLU A 126 22.27 -3.08 -3.68
N LEU A 127 23.05 -2.00 -3.71
CA LEU A 127 24.51 -2.09 -3.81
C LEU A 127 25.14 -2.78 -2.59
N ILE A 128 24.51 -2.64 -1.42
CA ILE A 128 25.04 -3.10 -0.12
C ILE A 128 24.47 -4.46 0.30
N GLU A 129 23.32 -4.85 -0.24
CA GLU A 129 22.72 -6.16 -0.04
C GLU A 129 23.72 -7.33 -0.12
N PRO A 130 24.59 -7.46 -1.13
CA PRO A 130 25.55 -8.58 -1.18
C PRO A 130 26.61 -8.56 -0.07
N VAL A 131 26.79 -7.42 0.60
CA VAL A 131 27.77 -7.25 1.68
C VAL A 131 27.14 -7.56 3.04
N LEU A 132 25.94 -7.04 3.29
CA LEU A 132 25.26 -7.16 4.59
C LEU A 132 24.20 -8.27 4.63
N ASN A 133 23.82 -8.83 3.47
CA ASN A 133 22.79 -9.86 3.31
C ASN A 133 21.48 -9.49 4.04
N LEU A 134 20.98 -8.26 3.85
CA LEU A 134 19.83 -7.72 4.59
C LEU A 134 18.57 -8.56 4.35
N ARG A 135 18.40 -9.09 3.14
CA ARG A 135 17.28 -9.98 2.81
C ARG A 135 17.33 -11.27 3.62
N SER A 136 18.52 -11.84 3.82
CA SER A 136 18.70 -13.06 4.61
C SER A 136 18.32 -12.85 6.08
N ILE A 137 18.69 -11.70 6.65
CA ILE A 137 18.35 -11.32 8.03
C ILE A 137 16.82 -11.29 8.17
N SER A 138 16.16 -10.62 7.22
CA SER A 138 14.70 -10.49 7.20
C SER A 138 13.99 -11.85 7.07
N MET A 139 14.46 -12.71 6.16
CA MET A 139 13.89 -14.05 5.97
C MET A 139 14.11 -14.97 7.17
N ASN A 140 15.24 -14.85 7.85
CA ASN A 140 15.53 -15.64 9.04
C ASN A 140 14.66 -15.22 10.24
N ALA A 141 14.39 -13.92 10.39
CA ALA A 141 13.47 -13.42 11.40
C ALA A 141 12.03 -13.92 11.16
N LEU A 142 11.57 -13.97 9.91
CA LEU A 142 10.24 -14.46 9.55
C LEU A 142 10.02 -15.94 9.91
N LYS A 143 11.05 -16.79 9.76
CA LYS A 143 10.96 -18.23 10.07
C LYS A 143 10.81 -18.51 11.58
N TYR A 144 11.08 -17.52 12.43
CA TYR A 144 10.95 -17.60 13.90
C TYR A 144 11.65 -18.82 14.54
N GLN A 145 12.76 -19.27 13.95
CA GLN A 145 13.48 -20.46 14.43
C GLN A 145 14.46 -20.13 15.57
N ASN A 146 15.05 -18.94 15.56
CA ASN A 146 16.04 -18.49 16.55
C ASN A 146 15.68 -17.07 17.04
N PRO A 147 15.61 -16.82 18.36
CA PRO A 147 15.42 -15.47 18.91
C PRO A 147 16.49 -14.47 18.46
N ASP A 148 17.74 -14.90 18.21
CA ASP A 148 18.81 -14.00 17.78
C ASP A 148 18.53 -13.39 16.40
N SER A 149 17.89 -14.15 15.50
CA SER A 149 17.51 -13.66 14.17
C SER A 149 16.53 -12.49 14.24
N LEU A 150 15.61 -12.50 15.22
CA LEU A 150 14.70 -11.38 15.44
C LEU A 150 15.47 -10.16 15.96
N ASN A 151 16.41 -10.37 16.87
CA ASN A 151 17.26 -9.28 17.39
C ASN A 151 18.09 -8.63 16.27
N ASP A 152 18.60 -9.42 15.33
CA ASP A 152 19.34 -8.88 14.18
C ASP A 152 18.43 -8.11 13.22
N PHE A 153 17.20 -8.56 13.00
CA PHE A 153 16.21 -7.80 12.23
C PHE A 153 15.84 -6.47 12.91
N LEU A 154 15.69 -6.44 14.24
CA LEU A 154 15.37 -5.21 14.97
C LEU A 154 16.48 -4.16 14.91
N LYS A 155 17.73 -4.56 14.64
CA LYS A 155 18.85 -3.64 14.39
C LYS A 155 18.80 -3.02 12.99
N LEU A 156 17.95 -3.51 12.09
CA LEU A 156 17.74 -2.93 10.76
C LEU A 156 16.77 -1.75 10.88
N HIS A 157 17.31 -0.56 11.09
CA HIS A 157 16.57 0.69 11.07
C HIS A 157 17.37 1.79 10.36
N ASP A 158 16.83 3.00 10.28
CA ASP A 158 17.36 4.11 9.47
C ASP A 158 18.82 4.51 9.79
N SER A 159 19.37 4.11 10.95
CA SER A 159 20.79 4.33 11.25
C SER A 159 21.71 3.61 10.27
N LEU A 160 21.22 2.54 9.62
CA LEU A 160 21.95 1.83 8.60
C LEU A 160 22.44 2.80 7.50
N LEU A 161 21.63 3.78 7.09
CA LEU A 161 22.05 4.76 6.08
C LEU A 161 23.28 5.57 6.53
N TRP A 162 23.38 5.87 7.83
CA TRP A 162 24.55 6.53 8.40
C TRP A 162 25.75 5.59 8.50
N ASP A 163 25.53 4.32 8.86
CA ASP A 163 26.59 3.32 8.88
C ASP A 163 27.19 3.09 7.50
N VAL A 164 26.35 3.08 6.46
CA VAL A 164 26.78 3.08 5.07
C VAL A 164 27.60 4.32 4.74
N PHE A 165 27.04 5.51 5.03
CA PHE A 165 27.66 6.79 4.68
C PHE A 165 29.06 6.94 5.31
N TYR A 166 29.22 6.57 6.57
CA TYR A 166 30.49 6.66 7.29
C TYR A 166 31.36 5.39 7.17
N GLY A 167 30.87 4.32 6.56
CA GLY A 167 31.59 3.03 6.47
C GLY A 167 31.86 2.38 7.83
N ARG A 168 30.88 2.44 8.74
CA ARG A 168 31.00 1.94 10.12
C ARG A 168 30.42 0.55 10.30
N GLY A 169 30.55 0.00 11.52
CA GLY A 169 29.95 -1.28 11.91
C GLY A 169 30.53 -2.44 11.11
N SER A 170 29.65 -3.29 10.57
CA SER A 170 30.04 -4.45 9.76
C SER A 170 30.77 -4.08 8.47
N LEU A 171 30.59 -2.86 7.96
CA LEU A 171 31.21 -2.39 6.72
C LEU A 171 32.70 -2.03 6.89
N SER A 172 33.14 -1.67 8.11
CA SER A 172 34.55 -1.29 8.35
C SER A 172 35.53 -2.44 8.21
N ARG A 173 35.02 -3.68 8.28
CA ARG A 173 35.81 -4.93 8.18
C ARG A 173 35.92 -5.44 6.74
N VAL A 174 35.23 -4.81 5.80
CA VAL A 174 35.17 -5.27 4.41
C VAL A 174 36.37 -4.73 3.65
N THR A 175 37.38 -5.58 3.46
CA THR A 175 38.60 -5.26 2.67
C THR A 175 38.58 -5.88 1.28
N SER A 176 37.57 -6.69 0.95
CA SER A 176 37.50 -7.39 -0.33
C SER A 176 37.37 -6.41 -1.50
N GLU A 177 38.28 -6.52 -2.47
CA GLU A 177 38.33 -5.65 -3.65
C GLU A 177 37.02 -5.63 -4.46
N ASN A 178 36.23 -6.72 -4.40
CA ASN A 178 34.95 -6.82 -5.10
C ASN A 178 33.81 -6.01 -4.45
N PHE A 179 33.87 -5.77 -3.14
CA PHE A 179 32.78 -5.12 -2.40
C PHE A 179 33.05 -3.64 -2.13
N LEU A 180 34.32 -3.24 -2.04
CA LEU A 180 34.70 -1.86 -1.79
C LEU A 180 34.13 -0.86 -2.82
N PRO A 181 34.14 -1.13 -4.14
CA PRO A 181 33.54 -0.23 -5.13
C PRO A 181 32.03 -0.06 -4.94
N ARG A 182 31.32 -1.12 -4.53
CA ARG A 182 29.87 -1.07 -4.27
C ARG A 182 29.55 -0.18 -3.07
N ILE A 183 30.33 -0.31 -2.00
CA ILE A 183 30.19 0.54 -0.81
C ILE A 183 30.47 2.00 -1.17
N GLN A 184 31.52 2.28 -1.93
CA GLN A 184 31.85 3.63 -2.40
C GLN A 184 30.75 4.22 -3.29
N GLN A 185 30.17 3.42 -4.18
CA GLN A 185 29.04 3.84 -5.01
C GLN A 185 27.81 4.17 -4.15
N ALA A 186 27.46 3.34 -3.17
CA ALA A 186 26.35 3.62 -2.27
C ALA A 186 26.59 4.87 -1.40
N GLN A 187 27.82 5.06 -0.90
CA GLN A 187 28.22 6.30 -0.21
C GLN A 187 28.09 7.53 -1.11
N SER A 188 28.42 7.41 -2.39
CA SER A 188 28.27 8.48 -3.37
C SER A 188 26.80 8.85 -3.56
N LEU A 189 25.88 7.87 -3.61
CA LEU A 189 24.44 8.13 -3.71
C LEU A 189 23.92 8.85 -2.46
N ILE A 190 24.30 8.41 -1.26
CA ILE A 190 23.89 9.08 -0.02
C ILE A 190 24.46 10.51 0.04
N ARG A 191 25.72 10.72 -0.37
CA ARG A 191 26.32 12.05 -0.45
C ARG A 191 25.56 12.96 -1.42
N ARG A 192 25.13 12.44 -2.57
CA ARG A 192 24.29 13.16 -3.53
C ARG A 192 22.94 13.55 -2.92
N ILE A 193 22.28 12.66 -2.17
CA ILE A 193 21.04 12.98 -1.44
C ILE A 193 21.27 14.14 -0.46
N LEU A 194 22.33 14.08 0.35
CA LEU A 194 22.66 15.12 1.33
C LEU A 194 22.98 16.47 0.67
N ASN A 195 23.62 16.45 -0.50
CA ASN A 195 23.92 17.64 -1.30
C ASN A 195 22.77 18.09 -2.20
N ARG A 196 21.61 17.44 -2.11
CA ARG A 196 20.42 17.70 -2.94
C ARG A 196 20.64 17.51 -4.45
N ASP A 197 21.64 16.75 -4.85
CA ASP A 197 21.86 16.28 -6.22
C ASP A 197 21.02 15.01 -6.46
N LEU A 198 19.71 15.21 -6.65
CA LEU A 198 18.73 14.14 -6.73
C LEU A 198 18.55 13.62 -8.17
N TYR A 199 17.96 12.43 -8.29
CA TYR A 199 17.47 11.97 -9.59
C TYR A 199 16.45 12.97 -10.18
N THR A 200 16.58 13.20 -11.48
CA THR A 200 15.69 14.10 -12.20
C THR A 200 14.38 13.37 -12.49
N TYR A 201 13.28 13.95 -12.02
CA TYR A 201 11.95 13.48 -12.40
C TYR A 201 11.66 13.86 -13.85
N ILE A 202 11.29 12.88 -14.66
CA ILE A 202 10.99 13.07 -16.08
C ILE A 202 9.49 13.22 -16.29
N ASP A 203 8.70 12.20 -15.92
CA ASP A 203 7.25 12.23 -16.09
C ASP A 203 6.53 11.17 -15.23
N SER A 204 5.20 11.27 -15.17
CA SER A 204 4.27 10.28 -14.62
C SER A 204 3.27 9.84 -15.68
N VAL A 205 3.07 8.53 -15.79
CA VAL A 205 2.11 7.92 -16.70
C VAL A 205 1.04 7.22 -15.88
N TYR A 206 -0.22 7.38 -16.28
CA TYR A 206 -1.35 6.70 -15.68
C TYR A 206 -1.84 5.62 -16.64
N GLU A 207 -1.85 4.37 -16.19
CA GLU A 207 -2.50 3.30 -16.94
C GLU A 207 -3.99 3.30 -16.60
N MET A 208 -4.84 3.54 -17.59
CA MET A 208 -6.29 3.38 -17.41
C MET A 208 -6.71 2.05 -18.02
N THR A 209 -7.17 1.15 -17.15
CA THR A 209 -7.86 -0.07 -17.55
C THR A 209 -9.35 0.24 -17.67
N TYR A 210 -9.88 0.19 -18.89
CA TYR A 210 -11.32 0.28 -19.12
C TYR A 210 -11.92 -1.12 -18.98
N TYR A 211 -12.82 -1.29 -18.01
CA TYR A 211 -13.74 -2.42 -18.00
C TYR A 211 -14.97 -1.99 -18.80
N ALA A 212 -15.10 -2.47 -20.04
CA ALA A 212 -16.32 -2.25 -20.79
C ALA A 212 -17.50 -2.88 -20.02
N PRO A 213 -18.57 -2.14 -19.72
CA PRO A 213 -19.77 -2.75 -19.20
C PRO A 213 -20.28 -3.74 -20.23
N ILE A 214 -20.47 -4.99 -19.83
CA ILE A 214 -21.07 -6.02 -20.67
C ILE A 214 -22.42 -5.48 -21.12
N GLY A 215 -22.60 -5.34 -22.44
CA GLY A 215 -23.79 -4.71 -23.02
C GLY A 215 -25.06 -5.32 -22.47
N GLU A 216 -25.98 -4.46 -22.04
CA GLU A 216 -27.37 -4.79 -21.74
C GLU A 216 -28.02 -5.32 -23.02
N ASN A 217 -27.94 -6.62 -23.25
CA ASN A 217 -28.81 -7.39 -24.13
C ASN A 217 -28.58 -8.88 -23.84
N ASN A 218 -29.04 -9.34 -22.67
CA ASN A 218 -29.63 -10.65 -22.48
C ASN A 218 -30.30 -10.69 -21.10
N SER A 219 -31.56 -11.09 -21.10
CA SER A 219 -32.44 -11.24 -19.95
C SER A 219 -31.93 -12.29 -18.94
N HIS A 220 -31.98 -11.89 -17.66
CA HIS A 220 -31.98 -12.66 -16.40
C HIS A 220 -30.69 -12.79 -15.57
N PRO A 221 -30.85 -12.83 -14.23
CA PRO A 221 -29.97 -12.13 -13.29
C PRO A 221 -29.13 -13.12 -12.49
N HIS A 222 -27.80 -13.00 -12.51
CA HIS A 222 -27.00 -13.55 -11.41
C HIS A 222 -25.72 -12.74 -11.21
N SER A 223 -25.58 -12.30 -9.95
CA SER A 223 -24.42 -11.71 -9.28
C SER A 223 -23.07 -12.13 -9.86
N PHE A 224 -22.26 -11.14 -10.25
CA PHE A 224 -20.83 -11.34 -10.51
C PHE A 224 -20.16 -11.76 -9.20
N ASN A 225 -19.80 -13.04 -9.08
CA ASN A 225 -19.06 -13.57 -7.94
C ASN A 225 -17.58 -13.72 -8.33
N PRO A 226 -16.68 -12.80 -7.93
CA PRO A 226 -15.30 -12.77 -8.40
C PRO A 226 -14.45 -13.95 -7.91
N LYS A 227 -15.02 -14.87 -7.13
CA LYS A 227 -14.33 -16.04 -6.57
C LYS A 227 -14.47 -17.33 -7.40
N LYS A 228 -15.34 -17.39 -8.41
CA LYS A 228 -15.63 -18.64 -9.14
C LYS A 228 -14.99 -18.77 -10.53
N PHE A 229 -14.43 -17.70 -11.12
CA PHE A 229 -13.78 -17.78 -12.43
C PHE A 229 -12.53 -16.89 -12.52
N PRO A 230 -11.37 -17.33 -12.00
CA PRO A 230 -10.12 -16.59 -12.18
C PRO A 230 -9.62 -16.64 -13.64
N ASN A 231 -10.07 -17.63 -14.42
CA ASN A 231 -9.53 -17.88 -15.77
C ASN A 231 -10.34 -17.27 -16.92
N LEU A 232 -11.58 -16.79 -16.70
CA LEU A 232 -12.38 -16.16 -17.77
C LEU A 232 -12.13 -14.64 -17.90
N ILE A 233 -11.51 -14.02 -16.89
CA ILE A 233 -11.09 -12.61 -16.93
C ILE A 233 -9.90 -12.41 -17.89
N ASN A 234 -9.22 -13.49 -18.29
CA ASN A 234 -8.02 -13.44 -19.10
C ASN A 234 -8.25 -13.31 -20.62
N GLU A 235 -9.49 -13.32 -21.13
CA GLU A 235 -9.76 -13.29 -22.58
C GLU A 235 -10.70 -12.16 -23.05
N VAL A 236 -11.12 -11.26 -22.17
CA VAL A 236 -11.86 -10.05 -22.60
C VAL A 236 -10.85 -8.92 -22.81
N ALA A 237 -10.33 -8.84 -24.05
CA ALA A 237 -9.52 -7.78 -24.64
C ALA A 237 -9.05 -6.67 -23.68
N THR A 238 -7.95 -6.92 -22.96
CA THR A 238 -7.25 -5.91 -22.18
C THR A 238 -6.47 -4.99 -23.12
N GLU A 239 -7.13 -4.01 -23.74
CA GLU A 239 -6.43 -2.88 -24.36
C GLU A 239 -6.08 -1.87 -23.25
N SER A 240 -4.88 -1.98 -22.68
CA SER A 240 -4.36 -0.99 -21.74
C SER A 240 -3.95 0.29 -22.50
N LEU A 241 -4.75 1.33 -22.36
CA LEU A 241 -4.38 2.66 -22.83
C LEU A 241 -3.61 3.37 -21.71
N THR A 242 -2.29 3.42 -21.84
CA THR A 242 -1.46 4.30 -21.03
C THR A 242 -1.77 5.76 -21.41
N LEU A 243 -2.02 6.63 -20.44
CA LEU A 243 -2.37 8.02 -20.69
C LEU A 243 -1.51 8.91 -19.78
N ARG A 244 -0.88 9.94 -20.36
CA ARG A 244 -0.14 10.94 -19.57
C ARG A 244 -1.12 11.90 -18.90
N SER A 245 -0.78 12.32 -17.69
CA SER A 245 -1.45 13.45 -17.02
C SER A 245 -1.10 14.75 -17.75
N MET A 246 -2.12 15.44 -18.27
CA MET A 246 -2.00 16.83 -18.73
C MET A 246 -3.05 17.65 -17.97
N GLY A 247 -2.63 18.79 -17.43
CA GLY A 247 -3.51 19.70 -16.71
C GLY A 247 -4.71 20.15 -17.54
N LEU A 248 -5.80 20.43 -16.83
CA LEU A 248 -6.96 21.24 -17.21
C LEU A 248 -7.44 21.12 -18.68
N GLY A 249 -8.40 20.21 -18.91
CA GLY A 249 -9.49 20.47 -19.87
C GLY A 249 -9.36 19.93 -21.29
N LEU A 250 -8.36 19.09 -21.61
CA LEU A 250 -8.29 18.42 -22.90
C LEU A 250 -8.42 16.90 -22.69
N GLY A 251 -9.45 16.30 -23.28
CA GLY A 251 -9.80 14.89 -23.11
C GLY A 251 -8.67 13.90 -23.46
N PRO A 252 -8.85 12.60 -23.11
CA PRO A 252 -7.80 11.60 -23.21
C PRO A 252 -7.35 11.40 -24.68
N ARG A 253 -6.06 11.63 -24.95
CA ARG A 253 -5.41 11.29 -26.23
C ARG A 253 -4.55 10.04 -26.04
N LYS A 254 -4.66 9.06 -26.95
CA LYS A 254 -3.90 7.79 -26.96
C LYS A 254 -2.41 8.00 -26.63
N SER A 255 -1.84 7.12 -25.79
CA SER A 255 -0.41 7.08 -25.47
C SER A 255 0.48 7.05 -26.69
N LEU A 256 1.62 7.75 -26.62
CA LEU A 256 2.74 7.60 -27.55
C LEU A 256 3.80 6.59 -27.05
N CYS A 257 3.59 5.92 -25.91
CA CYS A 257 4.57 4.97 -25.37
C CYS A 257 4.42 3.57 -25.99
N TYR A 258 4.81 3.40 -27.26
CA TYR A 258 4.99 2.08 -27.87
C TYR A 258 6.41 1.51 -27.70
N GLU A 259 7.38 2.33 -27.26
CA GLU A 259 8.76 1.90 -27.05
C GLU A 259 9.00 1.46 -25.59
N PRO A 260 9.72 0.33 -25.36
CA PRO A 260 10.08 -0.09 -24.02
C PRO A 260 10.95 0.97 -23.35
N ILE A 261 10.63 1.28 -22.09
CA ILE A 261 11.40 2.24 -21.29
C ILE A 261 12.84 1.74 -21.17
N SER A 262 13.81 2.57 -21.58
CA SER A 262 15.24 2.24 -21.50
C SER A 262 15.64 1.88 -20.06
N PRO A 263 16.54 0.89 -19.86
CA PRO A 263 17.00 0.47 -18.53
C PRO A 263 17.73 1.58 -17.75
N HIS A 264 18.08 2.68 -18.39
CA HIS A 264 18.66 3.85 -17.74
C HIS A 264 17.62 4.65 -16.92
N TYR A 265 16.33 4.39 -17.11
CA TYR A 265 15.26 5.05 -16.38
C TYR A 265 14.70 4.13 -15.30
N ARG A 266 14.51 4.67 -14.11
CA ARG A 266 13.87 3.94 -13.01
C ARG A 266 12.39 4.31 -12.93
N THR A 267 11.53 3.30 -12.97
CA THR A 267 10.07 3.44 -12.86
C THR A 267 9.61 3.10 -11.45
N PHE A 268 8.79 3.97 -10.85
CA PHE A 268 8.17 3.73 -9.55
C PHE A 268 6.65 3.75 -9.68
N GLY A 269 5.99 2.71 -9.14
CA GLY A 269 4.54 2.53 -9.18
C GLY A 269 4.13 1.10 -9.53
N VAL A 270 2.85 0.79 -9.36
CA VAL A 270 2.25 -0.48 -9.79
C VAL A 270 1.92 -0.35 -11.28
N THR A 271 2.83 -0.73 -12.16
CA THR A 271 2.49 -0.98 -13.57
C THR A 271 1.90 -2.38 -13.68
N SER A 272 0.89 -2.60 -14.52
CA SER A 272 0.31 -3.93 -14.79
C SER A 272 1.36 -5.00 -15.17
N ASN A 273 2.51 -4.55 -15.70
CA ASN A 273 3.67 -5.39 -16.04
C ASN A 273 4.60 -5.75 -14.86
N ASN A 274 4.44 -5.10 -13.70
CA ASN A 274 4.98 -5.61 -12.44
C ASN A 274 3.94 -6.57 -11.87
N LYS A 275 3.78 -7.72 -12.53
CA LYS A 275 3.43 -8.93 -11.77
C LYS A 275 4.43 -8.96 -10.64
N VAL A 276 3.93 -8.79 -9.43
CA VAL A 276 4.66 -8.98 -8.19
C VAL A 276 5.22 -10.41 -8.27
N SER A 277 6.40 -10.56 -8.85
CA SER A 277 7.29 -11.64 -8.54
C SER A 277 7.67 -11.38 -7.10
N TYR A 278 6.85 -11.90 -6.20
CA TYR A 278 7.33 -12.35 -4.91
C TYR A 278 8.53 -13.24 -5.21
N ILE A 279 9.72 -12.66 -5.22
CA ILE A 279 10.94 -13.40 -4.99
C ILE A 279 10.90 -13.68 -3.50
N LEU A 280 10.26 -14.81 -3.19
CA LEU A 280 10.29 -15.45 -1.87
C LEU A 280 11.73 -15.61 -1.37
#